data_AF-A0A0E3PKQ1-F1
#
_entry.id   AF-A0A0E3PKQ1-F1
#
_cell.length_a   1.000
_cell.length_b   1.000
_cell.length_c   1.000
_cell.angle_alpha   90.00
_cell.angle_beta   90.00
_cell.angle_gamma   90.00
#
_symmetry.space_group_name_H-M   'P 1'
#
loop_
_entity.id
_entity.type
_entity.pdbx_description
1 polymer ?
#
loop_
_entity_poly.entity_id
_entity_poly.type
_entity_poly.pdbx_seq_one_letter_code
_entity_poly.pdbx_strand_id
1 'polypeptide(L)'
;MGEAMFLFSILNFLMISRLQYYSEGDSYIRTVFPHYLIFLTGLGTIGFVAMWMVYVYVLPSKQRFSQEQAVKDNRSPTYDRILEVQYELAEMREMIKELSEKVEKFWEKESR
;
A
#
# COMPACT_ATOMS: atom_id res chain seq x y z
N MET A 1 -21.25 12.26 15.58
CA MET A 1 -20.52 13.53 15.29
C MET A 1 -20.04 13.63 13.84
N GLY A 2 -19.51 12.56 13.22
CA GLY A 2 -19.00 12.61 11.84
C GLY A 2 -20.02 13.02 10.77
N GLU A 3 -21.24 12.51 10.82
CA GLU A 3 -22.29 12.84 9.83
C GLU A 3 -22.71 14.32 9.88
N ALA A 4 -22.87 14.89 11.09
CA ALA A 4 -23.17 16.31 11.25
C ALA A 4 -22.03 17.21 10.76
N MET A 5 -20.78 16.82 11.01
CA MET A 5 -19.61 17.54 10.48
C MET A 5 -19.54 17.48 8.95
N PHE A 6 -19.90 16.34 8.36
CA PHE A 6 -19.97 16.19 6.90
C PHE A 6 -21.05 17.09 6.28
N LEU A 7 -22.26 17.09 6.85
CA LEU A 7 -23.34 17.97 6.40
C LEU A 7 -22.95 19.45 6.53
N PHE A 8 -22.31 19.83 7.64
CA PHE A 8 -21.81 21.19 7.83
C PHE A 8 -20.73 21.55 6.81
N SER A 9 -19.83 20.61 6.47
CA SER A 9 -18.82 20.81 5.43
C SER A 9 -19.45 21.03 4.05
N ILE A 10 -20.48 20.26 3.68
CA ILE A 10 -21.23 20.48 2.43
C ILE A 10 -21.90 21.86 2.42
N LEU A 11 -22.58 22.21 3.52
CA LEU A 11 -23.24 23.51 3.65
C LEU A 11 -22.25 24.67 3.51
N ASN A 12 -21.11 24.57 4.19
CA ASN A 12 -20.04 25.56 4.12
C ASN A 12 -19.47 25.66 2.70
N PHE A 13 -19.24 24.53 2.05
CA PHE A 13 -18.78 24.48 0.67
C PHE A 13 -19.76 25.14 -0.30
N LEU A 14 -21.06 24.86 -0.17
CA LEU A 14 -22.10 25.51 -0.97
C LEU A 14 -22.18 27.01 -0.71
N MET A 15 -21.97 27.44 0.53
CA MET A 15 -21.99 28.85 0.90
C MET A 15 -20.80 29.61 0.29
N ILE A 16 -19.58 29.09 0.45
CA ILE A 16 -18.36 29.70 -0.10
C ILE A 16 -18.40 29.71 -1.63
N SER A 17 -18.80 28.60 -2.26
CA SER A 17 -18.90 28.52 -3.72
C SER A 17 -19.95 29.49 -4.28
N ARG A 18 -21.06 29.71 -3.57
CA ARG A 18 -22.04 30.73 -3.92
C ARG A 18 -21.49 32.15 -3.80
N LEU A 19 -20.79 32.47 -2.71
CA LEU A 19 -20.17 33.78 -2.52
C LEU A 19 -19.11 34.06 -3.59
N GLN A 20 -18.27 33.08 -3.90
CA GLN A 20 -17.26 33.19 -4.94
C GLN A 20 -17.89 33.41 -6.33
N TYR A 21 -18.95 32.67 -6.64
CA TYR A 21 -19.64 32.77 -7.93
C TYR A 21 -20.27 34.15 -8.16
N TYR A 22 -20.82 34.78 -7.12
CA TYR A 22 -21.42 36.12 -7.20
C TYR A 22 -20.46 37.26 -6.82
N SER A 23 -19.17 36.97 -6.60
CA SER A 23 -18.18 37.99 -6.27
C SER A 23 -18.13 39.07 -7.35
N GLU A 24 -18.15 40.34 -6.92
CA GLU A 24 -18.09 41.49 -7.83
C GLU A 24 -16.69 41.68 -8.43
N GLY A 25 -15.65 41.19 -7.75
CA GLY A 25 -14.26 41.30 -8.19
C GLY A 25 -13.84 40.29 -9.27
N ASP A 26 -14.65 39.26 -9.53
CA ASP A 26 -14.35 38.23 -10.54
C ASP A 26 -15.62 37.85 -11.32
N SER A 27 -15.79 38.44 -12.50
CA SER A 27 -16.91 38.16 -13.41
C SER A 27 -16.63 36.99 -14.36
N TYR A 28 -15.42 36.45 -14.37
CA TYR A 28 -15.02 35.43 -15.34
C TYR A 28 -15.87 34.15 -15.20
N ILE A 29 -16.05 33.68 -13.96
CA ILE A 29 -16.81 32.46 -13.68
C ILE A 29 -18.27 32.57 -14.17
N ARG A 30 -18.91 33.73 -13.99
CA ARG A 30 -20.28 34.00 -14.47
C ARG A 30 -20.37 34.13 -15.99
N THR A 31 -19.28 34.51 -16.63
CA THR A 31 -19.19 34.60 -18.09
C THR A 31 -19.11 33.20 -18.71
N VAL A 32 -18.29 32.32 -18.12
CA VAL A 32 -18.14 30.92 -18.59
C VAL A 32 -19.35 30.06 -18.21
N PHE A 33 -19.88 30.25 -17.01
CA PHE A 33 -21.06 29.56 -16.50
C PHE A 33 -22.13 30.58 -16.14
N PRO A 34 -23.15 30.82 -16.99
CA PRO A 34 -24.18 31.83 -16.74
C PRO A 34 -25.11 31.48 -15.57
N HIS A 35 -25.27 30.19 -15.28
CA HIS A 35 -26.10 29.69 -14.20
C HIS A 35 -25.29 28.99 -13.12
N TYR A 36 -25.58 29.33 -11.86
CA TYR A 36 -24.94 28.76 -10.67
C TYR A 36 -25.04 27.23 -10.62
N LEU A 37 -26.17 26.66 -11.03
CA LEU A 37 -26.34 25.20 -11.07
C LEU A 37 -25.39 24.54 -12.08
N ILE A 38 -25.17 25.17 -13.23
CA ILE A 38 -24.24 24.65 -14.25
C ILE A 38 -22.80 24.72 -13.73
N PHE A 39 -22.44 25.83 -13.07
CA PHE A 39 -21.17 25.95 -12.37
C PHE A 39 -20.98 24.83 -11.34
N LEU A 40 -22.00 24.57 -10.51
CA LEU A 40 -21.95 23.53 -9.48
C LEU A 40 -21.80 22.14 -10.09
N THR A 41 -22.53 21.84 -11.17
CA THR A 41 -22.41 20.57 -11.90
C THR A 41 -21.03 20.43 -12.52
N GLY A 42 -20.51 21.47 -13.18
CA GLY A 42 -19.16 21.45 -13.77
C GLY A 42 -18.08 21.20 -12.73
N LEU A 43 -18.18 21.85 -11.57
CA LEU A 43 -17.27 21.66 -10.46
C LEU A 43 -17.37 20.23 -9.87
N GLY A 44 -18.59 19.69 -9.79
CA GLY A 44 -18.84 18.29 -9.43
C GLY A 44 -18.24 17.31 -10.44
N THR A 45 -18.34 17.57 -11.74
CA THR A 45 -17.73 16.74 -12.79
C THR A 45 -16.21 16.73 -12.68
N ILE A 46 -15.58 17.88 -12.43
CA ILE A 46 -14.12 17.95 -12.21
C ILE A 46 -13.72 17.14 -10.98
N GLY A 47 -14.45 17.29 -9.87
CA GLY A 47 -14.23 16.50 -8.65
C GLY A 47 -14.39 15.00 -8.91
N PHE A 48 -15.40 14.61 -9.69
CA PHE A 48 -15.63 13.21 -10.07
C PHE A 48 -14.50 12.66 -10.93
N VAL A 49 -14.01 13.40 -11.92
CA VAL A 49 -12.86 12.98 -12.74
C VAL A 49 -11.61 12.84 -11.89
N ALA A 50 -11.36 13.76 -10.95
CA ALA A 50 -10.25 13.65 -10.01
C ALA A 50 -10.37 12.38 -9.13
N MET A 51 -11.56 12.13 -8.57
CA MET A 51 -11.83 10.91 -7.81
C MET A 51 -11.63 9.65 -8.65
N TRP A 52 -12.13 9.64 -9.89
CA TRP A 52 -11.98 8.55 -10.83
C TRP A 52 -10.51 8.25 -11.13
N MET A 53 -9.71 9.29 -11.40
CA MET A 53 -8.27 9.15 -11.63
C MET A 53 -7.55 8.56 -10.42
N VAL A 54 -7.88 9.02 -9.21
CA VAL A 54 -7.32 8.46 -7.98
C VAL A 54 -7.73 7.00 -7.81
N TYR A 55 -9.00 6.67 -8.08
CA TYR A 55 -9.51 5.31 -7.93
C TYR A 55 -8.89 4.34 -8.94
N VAL A 56 -8.79 4.75 -10.21
CA VAL A 56 -8.31 3.89 -11.31
C VAL A 56 -6.79 3.76 -11.34
N TYR A 57 -6.04 4.81 -10.97
CA TYR A 57 -4.58 4.78 -11.11
C TYR A 57 -3.85 4.77 -9.76
N VAL A 58 -4.26 5.60 -8.80
CA VAL A 58 -3.51 5.79 -7.54
C VAL A 58 -3.78 4.64 -6.56
N LEU A 59 -5.03 4.20 -6.40
CA LEU A 59 -5.34 3.09 -5.50
C LEU A 59 -4.70 1.76 -5.92
N PRO A 60 -4.85 1.29 -7.18
CA PRO A 60 -4.25 0.02 -7.58
C PRO A 60 -2.71 0.09 -7.58
N SER A 61 -2.10 1.23 -7.90
CA SER A 61 -0.64 1.37 -7.78
C SER A 61 -0.16 1.25 -6.34
N LYS A 62 -0.86 1.87 -5.37
CA LYS A 62 -0.54 1.71 -3.94
C LYS A 62 -0.76 0.28 -3.45
N GLN A 63 -1.83 -0.38 -3.88
CA GLN A 63 -2.10 -1.77 -3.52
C GLN A 63 -1.04 -2.72 -4.06
N ARG A 64 -0.66 -2.56 -5.34
CA ARG A 64 0.41 -3.35 -5.96
C ARG A 64 1.76 -3.12 -5.28
N PHE A 65 2.11 -1.87 -4.98
CA PHE A 65 3.33 -1.56 -4.23
C PHE A 65 3.34 -2.17 -2.82
N SER A 66 2.19 -2.21 -2.13
CA SER A 66 2.07 -2.86 -0.83
C SER A 66 2.27 -4.38 -0.93
N GLN A 67 1.69 -5.01 -1.97
CA GLN A 67 1.85 -6.44 -2.24
C GLN A 67 3.29 -6.80 -2.61
N GLU A 68 3.92 -6.02 -3.50
CA GLU A 68 5.33 -6.22 -3.88
C GLU A 68 6.25 -6.05 -2.68
N GLN A 69 5.97 -5.10 -1.79
CA GLN A 69 6.72 -4.99 -0.54
C GLN A 69 6.42 -6.13 0.45
N ALA A 70 5.22 -6.72 0.43
CA ALA A 70 4.87 -7.82 1.30
C ALA A 70 5.61 -9.14 0.93
N VAL A 71 5.92 -9.32 -0.35
CA VAL A 71 6.63 -10.51 -0.88
C VAL A 71 8.13 -10.27 -1.03
N LYS A 72 8.63 -9.06 -0.76
CA LYS A 72 10.06 -8.75 -0.87
C LYS A 72 10.86 -9.49 0.21
N ASP A 73 11.86 -10.26 -0.22
CA ASP A 73 12.79 -10.98 0.65
C ASP A 73 13.47 -10.04 1.68
N ASN A 74 13.84 -10.59 2.84
CA ASN A 74 14.38 -9.90 4.04
C ASN A 74 13.38 -9.11 4.91
N ARG A 75 12.07 -9.36 4.85
CA ARG A 75 11.11 -8.63 5.71
C ARG A 75 11.02 -9.12 7.14
N SER A 76 11.39 -10.37 7.40
CA SER A 76 11.31 -10.98 8.72
C SER A 76 12.69 -11.55 9.07
N PRO A 77 13.51 -10.80 9.84
CA PRO A 77 14.83 -11.23 10.27
C PRO A 77 14.80 -12.60 10.97
N THR A 78 13.67 -12.94 11.59
CA THR A 78 13.42 -14.22 12.24
C THR A 78 13.24 -15.37 11.26
N TYR A 79 12.55 -15.16 10.13
CA TYR A 79 12.38 -16.17 9.09
C TYR A 79 13.72 -16.49 8.42
N ASP A 80 14.51 -15.46 8.10
CA ASP A 80 15.83 -15.63 7.49
C ASP A 80 16.77 -16.39 8.45
N ARG A 81 16.75 -16.03 9.75
CA ARG A 81 17.44 -16.76 10.82
C ARG A 81 17.00 -18.22 10.93
N ILE A 82 15.70 -18.52 10.80
CA ILE A 82 15.19 -19.89 10.85
C ILE A 82 15.68 -20.70 9.65
N LEU A 83 15.74 -20.09 8.47
CA LEU A 83 16.23 -20.72 7.25
C LEU A 83 17.73 -21.03 7.35
N GLU A 84 18.50 -20.08 7.88
CA GLU A 84 19.94 -20.24 8.17
C GLU A 84 20.18 -21.37 9.19
N VAL A 85 19.46 -21.38 10.30
CA VAL A 85 19.54 -22.45 11.32
C VAL A 85 19.16 -23.82 10.73
N GLN A 86 18.17 -23.89 9.84
CA GLN A 86 17.83 -25.15 9.18
C GLN A 86 18.94 -25.66 8.26
N TYR A 87 19.65 -24.76 7.56
CA TYR A 87 20.83 -25.12 6.77
C TYR A 87 21.96 -25.63 7.66
N GLU A 88 22.27 -24.94 8.76
CA GLU A 88 23.30 -25.37 9.71
C GLU A 88 22.98 -26.75 10.31
N LEU A 89 21.71 -27.00 10.67
CA LEU A 89 21.27 -28.30 11.20
C LEU A 89 21.38 -29.44 10.17
N ALA A 90 21.14 -29.15 8.89
CA ALA A 90 21.29 -30.14 7.82
C ALA A 90 22.77 -30.51 7.63
N GLU A 91 23.66 -29.52 7.65
CA GLU A 91 25.11 -29.71 7.54
C GLU A 91 25.68 -30.46 8.75
N MET A 92 25.22 -30.15 9.96
CA MET A 92 25.57 -30.92 11.16
C MET A 92 25.14 -32.38 11.08
N ARG A 93 23.97 -32.67 10.49
CA ARG A 93 23.50 -34.05 10.26
C ARG A 93 24.40 -34.81 9.30
N GLU A 94 24.87 -34.18 8.22
CA GLU A 94 25.84 -34.79 7.31
C GLU A 94 27.17 -35.06 8.00
N MET A 95 27.72 -34.08 8.72
CA MET A 95 28.98 -34.26 9.45
C MET A 95 28.91 -35.40 10.48
N ILE A 96 27.81 -35.52 11.22
CA ILE A 96 27.60 -36.63 12.17
C ILE A 96 27.57 -37.97 11.44
N LYS A 97 26.94 -38.02 10.27
CA LYS A 97 26.86 -39.23 9.46
C LYS A 97 28.25 -39.65 8.95
N GLU A 98 29.05 -38.70 8.47
CA GLU A 98 30.45 -38.96 8.09
C GLU A 98 31.31 -39.40 9.27
N LEU A 99 31.14 -38.78 10.44
CA LEU A 99 31.84 -39.18 11.66
C LEU A 99 31.45 -40.60 12.10
N SER A 100 30.16 -40.93 12.04
CA SER A 100 29.66 -42.27 12.34
C SER A 100 30.31 -43.31 11.42
N GLU A 101 30.31 -43.06 10.10
CA GLU A 101 30.95 -43.98 9.14
C GLU A 101 32.46 -44.11 9.35
N LYS A 102 33.15 -43.02 9.74
CA LYS A 102 34.58 -43.07 10.06
C LYS A 102 34.84 -43.89 11.32
N VAL A 103 34.05 -43.72 12.37
CA VAL A 103 34.18 -44.47 13.64
C VAL A 103 33.93 -45.96 13.41
N GLU A 104 32.91 -46.32 12.62
CA GLU A 104 32.61 -47.71 12.27
C GLU A 104 33.79 -48.38 11.54
N LYS A 105 34.38 -47.67 10.55
CA LYS A 105 35.58 -48.14 9.84
C LYS A 105 36.81 -48.27 10.73
N PHE A 106 36.95 -47.42 11.76
CA PHE A 106 38.04 -47.52 12.73
C PHE A 106 37.87 -48.76 13.63
N TRP A 107 36.66 -49.01 14.13
CA TRP A 107 36.36 -50.18 14.95
C TRP A 107 36.51 -51.50 14.18
N GLU A 108 36.10 -51.56 12.90
CA GLU A 108 36.33 -52.72 12.04
C GLU A 108 37.82 -53.01 11.79
N LYS A 109 38.67 -51.97 11.80
CA LYS A 109 40.10 -52.09 11.56
C LYS A 109 40.88 -52.52 12.81
N GLU A 110 40.38 -52.20 13.99
CA GLU A 110 41.00 -52.56 15.28
C GLU A 110 40.58 -53.97 15.76
N SER A 111 39.46 -54.50 15.25
CA SER A 111 38.98 -55.87 15.51
C SER A 111 39.63 -56.95 14.62
N ARG A 112 40.58 -56.60 13.75
CA ARG A 112 41.32 -57.51 12.85
C ARG A 112 42.78 -57.60 13.25
#